data_AF-A0A940NP55-F1
#
_entry.id   AF-A0A940NP55-F1
#
_cell.length_a   1.000
_cell.length_b   1.000
_cell.length_c   1.000
_cell.angle_alpha   90.00
_cell.angle_beta   90.00
_cell.angle_gamma   90.00
#
_symmetry.space_group_name_H-M   'P 1'
#
loop_
_entity.id
_entity.type
_entity.pdbx_description
1 polymer ?
#
loop_
_entity_poly.entity_id
_entity_poly.type
_entity_poly.pdbx_seq_one_letter_code
_entity_poly.pdbx_strand_id
1 'polypeptide(L)'
;MVEMKFEGKTYRRYNGNWIDSDYVIAPLVVQEALDKRYANSLSLEHYSVKDLVALADDFKNNESYLLAEKYYREALSRPSIESNDRKYIYPRLTSCLRLLDRSSEVVDIYLEISGKYGRSILTDGLLTSVAAAYCDLKQYDEARKRADQAYAIVNGKASPELISVYARIRKHTEK
;
A
#
# COMPACT_ATOMS: atom_id res chain seq x y z
N MET A 1 -11.21 -10.20 -20.10
CA MET A 1 -11.41 -11.09 -18.95
C MET A 1 -10.32 -12.14 -19.00
N VAL A 2 -9.50 -12.25 -17.95
CA VAL A 2 -8.36 -13.18 -17.91
C VAL A 2 -8.84 -14.52 -17.39
N GLU A 3 -8.43 -15.61 -18.04
CA GLU A 3 -8.78 -16.98 -17.65
C GLU A 3 -7.49 -17.79 -17.43
N MET A 4 -7.45 -18.58 -16.36
CA MET A 4 -6.31 -19.42 -16.00
C MET A 4 -6.77 -20.77 -15.46
N LYS A 5 -5.98 -21.82 -15.73
CA LYS A 5 -6.20 -23.16 -15.16
C LYS A 5 -5.31 -23.39 -13.94
N PHE A 6 -5.90 -23.89 -12.86
CA PHE A 6 -5.21 -24.27 -11.63
C PHE A 6 -5.84 -25.55 -11.08
N GLU A 7 -5.02 -26.57 -10.80
CA GLU A 7 -5.47 -27.87 -10.27
C GLU A 7 -6.66 -28.49 -11.02
N GLY A 8 -6.66 -28.40 -12.35
CA GLY A 8 -7.71 -28.97 -13.20
C GLY A 8 -9.00 -28.14 -13.27
N LYS A 9 -9.12 -27.06 -12.49
CA LYS A 9 -10.24 -26.10 -12.56
C LYS A 9 -9.86 -24.86 -13.36
N THR A 10 -10.86 -24.25 -13.98
CA THR A 10 -10.74 -22.97 -14.69
C THR A 10 -11.21 -21.85 -13.79
N TYR A 11 -10.38 -20.81 -13.68
CA TYR A 11 -10.68 -19.60 -12.92
C TYR A 11 -10.64 -18.38 -13.84
N ARG A 12 -11.55 -17.43 -13.59
CA ARG A 12 -11.64 -16.16 -14.31
C ARG A 12 -11.40 -15.01 -13.34
N ARG A 13 -10.65 -14.00 -13.78
CA ARG A 13 -10.43 -12.78 -12.98
C ARG A 13 -11.61 -11.82 -13.16
N TYR A 14 -12.30 -11.51 -12.06
CA TYR A 14 -13.45 -10.62 -12.01
C TYR A 14 -13.40 -9.76 -10.75
N ASN A 15 -13.45 -8.42 -10.91
CA ASN A 15 -13.38 -7.45 -9.80
C ASN A 15 -12.25 -7.77 -8.79
N GLY A 16 -11.02 -7.92 -9.31
CA GLY A 16 -9.85 -8.29 -8.52
C GLY A 16 -9.75 -9.78 -8.16
N ASN A 17 -10.86 -10.49 -8.02
CA ASN A 17 -10.88 -11.86 -7.50
C ASN A 17 -10.83 -12.92 -8.61
N TRP A 18 -10.22 -14.06 -8.32
CA TRP A 18 -10.38 -15.27 -9.12
C TRP A 18 -11.67 -15.99 -8.72
N ILE A 19 -12.56 -16.21 -9.69
CA ILE A 19 -13.80 -16.95 -9.51
C ILE A 19 -13.78 -18.22 -10.37
N ASP A 20 -14.35 -19.31 -9.86
CA ASP A 20 -14.49 -20.55 -10.65
C ASP A 20 -15.68 -20.47 -11.64
N SER A 21 -16.00 -21.61 -12.27
CA SER A 21 -17.12 -21.71 -13.21
C SER A 21 -18.49 -21.46 -12.57
N ASP A 22 -18.61 -21.63 -11.26
CA ASP A 22 -19.84 -21.46 -10.50
C ASP A 22 -19.91 -20.06 -9.87
N TYR A 23 -19.02 -19.14 -10.30
CA TYR A 23 -18.90 -17.77 -9.81
C TYR A 23 -18.53 -17.67 -8.33
N VAL A 24 -17.91 -18.71 -7.77
CA VAL A 24 -17.45 -18.73 -6.38
C VAL A 24 -16.03 -18.17 -6.30
N ILE A 25 -15.80 -17.24 -5.37
CA ILE A 25 -14.46 -16.70 -5.08
C ILE A 25 -13.55 -17.84 -4.63
N ALA A 26 -12.43 -18.02 -5.33
CA ALA A 26 -11.46 -19.06 -5.00
C ALA A 26 -10.88 -18.85 -3.60
N PRO A 27 -10.51 -19.93 -2.88
CA PRO A 27 -9.83 -19.84 -1.58
C PRO A 27 -8.55 -19.01 -1.66
N LEU A 28 -8.14 -18.38 -0.55
CA LEU A 28 -6.96 -17.47 -0.49
C LEU A 28 -5.70 -18.09 -1.11
N VAL A 29 -5.38 -19.34 -0.78
CA VAL A 29 -4.21 -20.05 -1.34
C VAL A 29 -4.26 -20.14 -2.87
N VAL A 30 -5.46 -20.30 -3.44
CA VAL A 30 -5.67 -20.34 -4.89
C VAL A 30 -5.59 -18.93 -5.49
N GLN A 31 -6.15 -17.92 -4.80
CA GLN A 31 -6.02 -16.51 -5.20
C GLN A 31 -4.55 -16.12 -5.35
N GLU A 32 -3.74 -16.38 -4.32
CA GLU A 32 -2.31 -16.05 -4.30
C GLU A 32 -1.53 -16.75 -5.44
N ALA A 33 -1.82 -18.04 -5.65
CA ALA A 33 -1.14 -18.81 -6.70
C ALA A 33 -1.48 -18.30 -8.11
N LEU A 34 -2.76 -17.96 -8.34
CA LEU A 34 -3.22 -17.40 -9.61
C LEU A 34 -2.74 -15.96 -9.81
N ASP A 35 -2.74 -15.13 -8.76
CA ASP A 35 -2.19 -13.78 -8.77
C ASP A 35 -0.71 -13.77 -9.16
N LYS A 36 0.08 -14.68 -8.57
CA LYS A 36 1.50 -14.84 -8.92
C LYS A 36 1.69 -15.26 -10.38
N ARG A 37 0.89 -16.21 -10.87
CA ARG A 37 0.94 -16.64 -12.29
C ARG A 37 0.56 -15.51 -13.24
N TYR A 38 -0.52 -14.79 -12.92
CA TYR A 38 -0.97 -13.65 -13.71
C TYR A 38 0.08 -12.55 -13.73
N ALA A 39 0.61 -12.15 -12.57
CA ALA A 39 1.66 -11.14 -12.48
C ALA A 39 2.93 -11.50 -13.27
N ASN A 40 3.28 -12.79 -13.37
CA ASN A 40 4.40 -13.26 -14.18
C ASN A 40 4.10 -13.30 -15.68
N SER A 41 2.83 -13.32 -16.07
CA SER A 41 2.41 -13.30 -17.48
C SER A 41 2.35 -11.89 -18.07
N LEU A 42 2.35 -10.85 -17.22
CA LEU A 42 2.24 -9.46 -17.65
C LEU A 42 3.60 -8.90 -18.08
N SER A 43 3.66 -8.35 -19.29
CA SER A 43 4.71 -7.41 -19.68
C SER A 43 4.31 -6.01 -19.22
N LEU A 44 5.10 -5.42 -18.33
CA LEU A 44 4.79 -4.12 -17.73
C LEU A 44 5.27 -2.94 -18.58
N GLU A 45 6.07 -3.17 -19.62
CA GLU A 45 6.78 -2.11 -20.35
C GLU A 45 5.84 -1.02 -20.88
N HIS A 46 4.65 -1.40 -21.35
CA HIS A 46 3.67 -0.51 -21.97
C HIS A 46 2.55 -0.02 -21.04
N TYR A 47 2.57 -0.42 -19.77
CA TYR A 47 1.56 0.03 -18.82
C TYR A 47 1.79 1.49 -18.44
N SER A 48 0.71 2.28 -18.43
CA SER A 48 0.76 3.64 -17.89
C SER A 48 0.87 3.60 -16.37
N VAL A 49 1.27 4.73 -15.75
CA VAL A 49 1.27 4.89 -14.28
C VAL A 49 -0.11 4.53 -13.71
N LYS A 50 -1.19 5.00 -14.36
CA LYS A 50 -2.56 4.73 -13.93
C LYS A 50 -2.89 3.24 -13.96
N ASP A 51 -2.48 2.52 -15.00
CA ASP A 51 -2.77 1.08 -15.11
C ASP A 51 -1.98 0.27 -14.07
N LEU A 52 -0.73 0.64 -13.82
CA LEU A 52 0.09 0.01 -12.77
C LEU A 52 -0.50 0.24 -11.38
N VAL A 53 -0.99 1.46 -11.11
CA VAL A 53 -1.64 1.79 -9.85
C VAL A 53 -2.95 1.04 -9.69
N ALA A 54 -3.76 0.91 -10.74
CA ALA A 54 -4.99 0.11 -10.70
C ALA A 54 -4.69 -1.36 -10.40
N LEU A 55 -3.68 -1.95 -11.05
CA LEU A 55 -3.23 -3.30 -10.75
C LEU A 55 -2.74 -3.45 -9.30
N ALA A 56 -1.97 -2.47 -8.80
CA ALA A 56 -1.48 -2.49 -7.43
C ALA A 56 -2.62 -2.40 -6.41
N ASP A 57 -3.61 -1.53 -6.65
CA ASP A 57 -4.81 -1.40 -5.82
C ASP A 57 -5.62 -2.72 -5.81
N ASP A 58 -5.78 -3.38 -6.96
CA ASP A 58 -6.41 -4.71 -7.07
C ASP A 58 -5.68 -5.76 -6.23
N PHE A 59 -4.36 -5.87 -6.36
CA PHE A 59 -3.57 -6.81 -5.55
C PHE A 59 -3.66 -6.50 -4.07
N LYS A 60 -3.65 -5.21 -3.69
CA LYS A 60 -3.75 -4.79 -2.28
C LYS A 60 -5.10 -5.17 -1.69
N ASN A 61 -6.19 -5.00 -2.44
CA ASN A 61 -7.55 -5.34 -1.98
C ASN A 61 -7.75 -6.84 -1.78
N ASN A 62 -6.93 -7.68 -2.45
CA ASN A 62 -6.89 -9.12 -2.24
C ASN A 62 -5.81 -9.56 -1.25
N GLU A 63 -5.23 -8.64 -0.48
CA GLU A 63 -4.17 -8.92 0.50
C GLU A 63 -2.85 -9.46 -0.10
N SER A 64 -2.70 -9.42 -1.43
CA SER A 64 -1.47 -9.73 -2.18
C SER A 64 -0.45 -8.58 -2.07
N TYR A 65 -0.04 -8.21 -0.85
CA TYR A 65 0.75 -7.00 -0.57
C TYR A 65 2.13 -6.98 -1.24
N LEU A 66 2.78 -8.13 -1.43
CA LEU A 66 4.05 -8.22 -2.17
C LEU A 66 3.89 -7.82 -3.64
N LEU A 67 2.79 -8.24 -4.26
CA LEU A 67 2.49 -7.84 -5.64
C LEU A 67 2.09 -6.36 -5.66
N ALA A 68 1.21 -5.91 -4.77
CA ALA A 68 0.85 -4.50 -4.67
C ALA A 68 2.10 -3.59 -4.56
N GLU A 69 3.03 -3.94 -3.66
CA GLU A 69 4.32 -3.24 -3.51
C GLU A 69 5.10 -3.18 -4.83
N LYS A 70 5.28 -4.33 -5.50
CA LYS A 70 6.00 -4.40 -6.78
C LYS A 70 5.43 -3.42 -7.80
N TYR A 71 4.10 -3.39 -7.96
CA TYR A 71 3.46 -2.56 -8.97
C TYR A 71 3.43 -1.07 -8.57
N TYR A 72 3.30 -0.73 -7.29
CA TYR A 72 3.48 0.66 -6.85
C TYR A 72 4.90 1.17 -7.10
N ARG A 73 5.92 0.35 -6.86
CA ARG A 73 7.32 0.73 -7.16
C ARG A 73 7.56 0.89 -8.66
N GLU A 74 6.99 0.01 -9.46
CA GLU A 74 7.06 0.11 -10.92
C GLU A 74 6.33 1.36 -11.44
N ALA A 75 5.23 1.77 -10.80
CA ALA A 75 4.58 3.04 -11.12
C ALA A 75 5.48 4.24 -10.75
N LEU A 76 6.12 4.18 -9.57
CA LEU A 76 7.05 5.23 -9.09
C LEU A 76 8.33 5.35 -9.92
N SER A 77 8.75 4.30 -10.62
CA SER A 77 9.93 4.32 -11.50
C SER A 77 9.65 4.96 -12.87
N ARG A 78 8.38 5.21 -13.22
CA ARG A 78 8.02 5.73 -14.55
C ARG A 78 8.52 7.16 -14.75
N PRO A 79 9.18 7.46 -15.89
CA PRO A 79 9.59 8.83 -16.21
C PRO A 79 8.42 9.82 -16.26
N SER A 80 7.23 9.35 -16.61
CA SER A 80 6.01 10.16 -16.71
C SER A 80 5.31 10.41 -15.39
N ILE A 81 5.84 9.95 -14.25
CA ILE A 81 5.13 10.06 -12.97
C ILE A 81 5.02 11.50 -12.46
N GLU A 82 3.80 11.93 -12.17
CA GLU A 82 3.48 13.27 -11.71
C GLU A 82 3.48 13.41 -10.18
N SER A 83 3.43 14.65 -9.68
CA SER A 83 3.43 14.91 -8.24
C SER A 83 2.18 14.31 -7.56
N ASN A 84 1.02 14.43 -8.20
CA ASN A 84 -0.24 13.89 -7.67
C ASN A 84 -0.22 12.36 -7.59
N ASP A 85 0.36 11.67 -8.58
CA ASP A 85 0.53 10.23 -8.53
C ASP A 85 1.39 9.81 -7.34
N ARG A 86 2.52 10.50 -7.10
CA ARG A 86 3.38 10.20 -5.95
C ARG A 86 2.62 10.36 -4.63
N LYS A 87 1.85 11.44 -4.47
CA LYS A 87 1.01 11.68 -3.28
C LYS A 87 -0.04 10.59 -3.08
N TYR A 88 -0.54 10.01 -4.17
CA TYR A 88 -1.49 8.90 -4.13
C TYR A 88 -0.81 7.57 -3.81
N ILE A 89 0.37 7.31 -4.39
CA ILE A 89 1.07 6.02 -4.34
C ILE A 89 1.83 5.82 -3.03
N TYR A 90 2.58 6.81 -2.52
CA TYR A 90 3.41 6.61 -1.32
C TYR A 90 2.62 6.19 -0.06
N PRO A 91 1.43 6.75 0.26
CA PRO A 91 0.62 6.25 1.37
C PRO A 91 0.25 4.77 1.21
N ARG A 92 -0.03 4.32 -0.01
CA ARG A 92 -0.43 2.94 -0.32
C ARG A 92 0.76 1.99 -0.26
N LEU A 93 1.88 2.37 -0.85
CA LEU A 93 3.13 1.62 -0.79
C LEU A 93 3.57 1.43 0.66
N THR A 94 3.63 2.50 1.44
CA THR A 94 4.05 2.42 2.86
C THR A 94 3.09 1.58 3.68
N SER A 95 1.78 1.65 3.42
CA SER A 95 0.80 0.75 4.03
C SER A 95 1.07 -0.72 3.70
N CYS A 96 1.42 -1.06 2.45
CA CYS A 96 1.78 -2.44 2.08
C CYS A 96 3.05 -2.89 2.81
N LEU A 97 4.08 -2.05 2.86
CA LEU A 97 5.34 -2.37 3.54
C LEU A 97 5.15 -2.65 5.03
N ARG A 98 4.30 -1.87 5.71
CA ARG A 98 3.94 -2.15 7.12
C ARG A 98 3.30 -3.52 7.30
N LEU A 99 2.38 -3.89 6.41
CA LEU A 99 1.67 -5.18 6.47
C LEU A 99 2.59 -6.36 6.13
N LEU A 100 3.76 -6.08 5.55
CA LEU A 100 4.85 -7.02 5.31
C LEU A 100 5.94 -6.96 6.39
N ASP A 101 5.66 -6.36 7.55
CA ASP A 101 6.60 -6.18 8.66
C ASP A 101 7.90 -5.40 8.29
N ARG A 102 7.85 -4.57 7.24
CA ARG A 102 8.98 -3.75 6.75
C ARG A 102 8.89 -2.29 7.18
N SER A 103 8.55 -2.06 8.46
CA SER A 103 8.35 -0.70 8.99
C SER A 103 9.62 0.15 9.04
N SER A 104 10.81 -0.44 9.11
CA SER A 104 12.08 0.31 8.97
C SER A 104 12.21 0.96 7.60
N GLU A 105 11.87 0.22 6.54
CA GLU A 105 11.96 0.71 5.18
C GLU A 105 10.94 1.81 4.88
N VAL A 106 9.78 1.78 5.54
CA VAL A 106 8.81 2.89 5.49
C VAL A 106 9.44 4.20 5.97
N VAL A 107 10.24 4.14 7.05
CA VAL A 107 10.96 5.29 7.58
C VAL A 107 12.03 5.76 6.59
N ASP A 108 12.82 4.85 6.02
CA ASP A 108 13.86 5.18 5.05
C ASP A 108 13.27 5.87 3.81
N ILE A 109 12.19 5.30 3.24
CA ILE A 109 11.45 5.89 2.11
C ILE A 109 10.94 7.28 2.50
N TYR A 110 10.34 7.43 3.69
CA TYR A 110 9.82 8.71 4.13
C TYR A 110 10.92 9.79 4.20
N LEU A 111 12.07 9.46 4.76
CA LEU A 111 13.21 10.38 4.87
C LEU A 111 13.73 10.76 3.48
N GLU A 112 13.88 9.80 2.59
CA GLU A 112 14.31 10.03 1.20
C GLU A 112 13.35 10.99 0.48
N ILE A 113 12.05 10.67 0.46
CA ILE A 113 11.07 11.42 -0.33
C ILE A 113 10.79 12.79 0.29
N SER A 114 10.84 12.91 1.62
CA SER A 114 10.70 14.20 2.30
C SER A 114 11.91 15.10 2.05
N GLY A 115 13.12 14.53 1.98
CA GLY A 115 14.32 15.27 1.59
C GLY A 115 14.25 15.75 0.14
N LYS A 116 13.77 14.89 -0.77
CA LYS A 116 13.71 15.16 -2.21
C LYS A 116 12.59 16.11 -2.63
N TYR A 117 11.40 15.94 -2.07
CA TYR A 117 10.18 16.66 -2.49
C TYR A 117 9.67 17.66 -1.45
N GLY A 118 10.28 17.69 -0.25
CA GLY A 118 9.89 18.59 0.82
C GLY A 118 8.44 18.39 1.27
N ARG A 119 7.80 19.48 1.70
CA ARG A 119 6.41 19.47 2.17
C ARG A 119 5.40 19.08 1.09
N SER A 120 5.75 19.16 -0.19
CA SER A 120 4.80 18.94 -1.28
C SER A 120 4.28 17.50 -1.32
N ILE A 121 5.07 16.52 -0.86
CA ILE A 121 4.69 15.10 -0.86
C ILE A 121 3.91 14.68 0.38
N LEU A 122 3.88 15.51 1.42
CA LEU A 122 3.26 15.18 2.69
C LEU A 122 1.74 15.20 2.53
N THR A 123 1.14 14.05 2.76
CA THR A 123 -0.30 13.87 2.89
C THR A 123 -0.62 13.31 4.27
N ASP A 124 -1.85 13.50 4.73
CA ASP A 124 -2.35 12.89 5.97
C ASP A 124 -2.19 11.36 5.94
N GLY A 125 -2.51 10.72 4.82
CA GLY A 125 -2.35 9.28 4.64
C GLY A 125 -0.89 8.82 4.74
N LEU A 126 0.05 9.54 4.12
CA LEU A 126 1.48 9.22 4.21
C LEU A 126 1.97 9.36 5.64
N LEU A 127 1.68 10.49 6.28
CA LEU A 127 2.13 10.78 7.65
C LEU A 127 1.51 9.82 8.66
N THR A 128 0.25 9.43 8.49
CA THR A 128 -0.41 8.42 9.34
C THR A 128 0.27 7.06 9.21
N SER A 129 0.58 6.62 7.99
CA SER A 129 1.31 5.37 7.74
C SER A 129 2.71 5.39 8.35
N VAL A 130 3.45 6.49 8.20
CA VAL A 130 4.79 6.66 8.79
C VAL A 130 4.72 6.73 10.31
N ALA A 131 3.74 7.43 10.89
CA ALA A 131 3.54 7.49 12.33
C ALA A 131 3.27 6.10 12.92
N ALA A 132 2.46 5.31 12.24
CA ALA A 132 2.25 3.93 12.60
C ALA A 132 3.56 3.13 12.52
N ALA A 133 4.42 3.39 11.51
CA ALA A 133 5.66 2.62 11.30
C ALA A 133 6.64 2.88 12.45
N TYR A 134 6.76 4.13 12.87
CA TYR A 134 7.46 4.49 14.09
C TYR A 134 6.88 3.80 15.33
N CYS A 135 5.56 3.63 15.44
CA CYS A 135 4.97 2.85 16.54
C CYS A 135 5.37 1.37 16.50
N ASP A 136 5.45 0.75 15.32
CA ASP A 136 5.89 -0.65 15.20
C ASP A 136 7.35 -0.80 15.64
N LEU A 137 8.17 0.21 15.36
CA LEU A 137 9.57 0.31 15.77
C LEU A 137 9.75 0.82 17.22
N LYS A 138 8.65 1.04 17.96
CA LYS A 138 8.64 1.57 19.34
C LYS A 138 9.28 2.96 19.49
N GLN A 139 9.36 3.73 18.41
CA GLN A 139 9.87 5.10 18.38
C GLN A 139 8.72 6.09 18.56
N TYR A 140 8.11 6.09 19.75
CA TYR A 140 6.83 6.78 19.99
C TYR A 140 6.88 8.31 19.90
N ASP A 141 8.03 8.94 20.18
CA ASP A 141 8.18 10.39 20.04
C ASP A 141 8.12 10.83 18.58
N GLU A 142 8.81 10.11 17.70
CA GLU A 142 8.73 10.35 16.25
C GLU A 142 7.35 10.00 15.72
N ALA A 143 6.74 8.91 16.20
CA ALA A 143 5.36 8.58 15.85
C ALA A 143 4.40 9.74 16.17
N ARG A 144 4.50 10.33 17.37
CA ARG A 144 3.67 11.47 17.79
C ARG A 144 3.87 12.67 16.88
N LYS A 145 5.11 13.04 16.57
CA LYS A 145 5.41 14.15 15.65
C LYS A 145 4.71 13.98 14.30
N ARG A 146 4.73 12.77 13.72
CA ARG A 146 4.09 12.51 12.42
C ARG A 146 2.57 12.44 12.53
N ALA A 147 2.04 11.86 13.61
CA ALA A 147 0.59 11.84 13.87
C ALA A 147 0.03 13.26 14.01
N ASP A 148 0.72 14.15 14.75
CA ASP A 148 0.31 15.55 14.93
C ASP A 148 0.34 16.33 13.62
N GLN A 149 1.35 16.07 12.77
CA GLN A 149 1.41 16.64 11.42
C GLN A 149 0.23 16.17 10.56
N ALA A 150 -0.11 14.88 10.60
CA ALA A 150 -1.28 14.35 9.88
C ALA A 150 -2.58 15.00 10.38
N TYR A 151 -2.75 15.10 11.70
CA TYR A 151 -3.92 15.71 12.34
C TYR A 151 -4.11 17.18 11.94
N ALA A 152 -3.01 17.93 11.82
CA ALA A 152 -3.03 19.32 11.37
C ALA A 152 -3.49 19.44 9.90
N ILE A 153 -3.05 18.55 9.00
CA ILE A 153 -3.46 18.56 7.57
C ILE A 153 -4.97 18.39 7.43
N VAL A 154 -5.58 17.53 8.25
CA VAL A 154 -7.03 17.26 8.21
C VAL A 154 -7.84 18.22 9.09
N ASN A 155 -7.24 19.31 9.58
CA ASN A 155 -7.88 20.29 10.47
C ASN A 155 -8.59 19.64 11.68
N GLY A 156 -7.94 18.63 12.26
CA GLY A 156 -8.42 17.90 13.43
C GLY A 156 -9.47 16.82 13.17
N LYS A 157 -9.85 16.56 11.92
CA LYS A 157 -10.75 15.45 11.56
C LYS A 157 -9.97 14.15 11.36
N ALA A 158 -9.51 13.56 12.46
CA ALA A 158 -8.71 12.34 12.42
C ALA A 158 -9.45 11.16 11.77
N SER A 159 -8.77 10.42 10.90
CA SER A 159 -9.25 9.13 10.40
C SER A 159 -9.19 8.06 11.50
N PRO A 160 -9.93 6.94 11.37
CA PRO A 160 -9.83 5.80 12.28
C PRO A 160 -8.41 5.28 12.46
N GLU A 161 -7.61 5.24 11.38
CA GLU A 161 -6.21 4.83 11.41
C GLU A 161 -5.36 5.78 12.24
N LEU A 162 -5.54 7.09 12.09
CA LEU A 162 -4.82 8.09 12.87
C LEU A 162 -5.20 8.03 14.36
N ILE A 163 -6.48 7.81 14.66
CA ILE A 163 -6.96 7.59 16.04
C ILE A 163 -6.29 6.35 16.65
N SER A 164 -6.20 5.26 15.88
CA SER A 164 -5.51 4.03 16.31
C SER A 164 -4.03 4.27 16.60
N VAL A 165 -3.34 5.07 15.78
CA VAL A 165 -1.96 5.48 16.04
C VAL A 165 -1.84 6.22 17.37
N TYR A 166 -2.69 7.22 17.63
CA TYR A 166 -2.67 7.94 18.91
C TYR A 166 -2.94 7.01 20.10
N ALA A 167 -3.88 6.08 19.98
CA ALA A 167 -4.16 5.11 21.04
C ALA A 167 -2.92 4.25 21.36
N ARG A 168 -2.18 3.80 20.33
CA ARG A 168 -0.92 3.06 20.49
C ARG A 168 0.15 3.91 21.18
N ILE A 169 0.30 5.18 20.81
CA ILE A 169 1.27 6.09 21.44
C ILE A 169 0.93 6.28 22.92
N ARG A 170 -0.32 6.65 23.24
CA ARG A 170 -0.76 6.90 24.63
C ARG A 170 -0.50 5.71 25.53
N LYS A 171 -0.84 4.49 25.07
CA LYS A 171 -0.62 3.24 25.81
C LYS A 171 0.84 3.05 26.25
N HIS A 172 1.80 3.62 25.53
CA HIS A 172 3.23 3.45 25.80
C HIS A 172 3.93 4.69 26.39
N THR A 173 3.36 5.89 26.24
CA THR A 173 3.97 7.15 26.70
C THR A 173 3.32 7.75 27.93
N GLU A 174 2.04 7.45 28.19
CA GLU A 174 1.27 8.02 29.29
C GLU A 174 1.01 6.88 30.30
N LYS A 175 1.79 6.88 31.40
CA LYS A 175 1.58 6.04 32.58
C LYS A 175 1.04 6.89 33.72
#